data_AF-A0A1G8B3V5-F1
#
_entry.id   AF-A0A1G8B3V5-F1
#
_cell.length_a   1.000
_cell.length_b   1.000
_cell.length_c   1.000
_cell.angle_alpha   90.00
_cell.angle_beta   90.00
_cell.angle_gamma   90.00
#
_symmetry.space_group_name_H-M   'P 1'
#
loop_
_entity.id
_entity.type
_entity.pdbx_description
1 polymer ?
#
loop_
_entity_poly.entity_id
_entity_poly.type
_entity_poly.pdbx_seq_one_letter_code
_entity_poly.pdbx_strand_id
1 'polypeptide(L)'
;MSVELVEVVRSGFRECVHRGSLVVLDPTGEPLFALGEVQTPIYPRSANKPWQAVTMLRHGFAPESPEELVLATASHEGESDHVELVLQLLARHGLSESDLRCPPALPANELAHAELLAAGELPRPVYMNCSGKHAAMLATCVVNGWPTNGYLEPTHPMQLAVTETFGDLVGEEELEYGIDGCGLPIVPLSLTRLAASFARLVLAAPETPERAVADAVREHPYLVSGTGKDDLLLMSTVPGLFTKSGAEGVLVGALPDGTSFAFKVEDGSERARLPLAAALVHRLGVEWATERHGAESTTELAALASRPVLGGGARVGTVRAVPGLF
;
A
#
# COMPACT_ATOMS: atom_id res chain seq x y z
N MET A 1 21.81 -11.98 -1.93
CA MET A 1 21.46 -12.59 -0.61
C MET A 1 20.84 -11.52 0.28
N SER A 2 19.84 -11.84 1.10
CA SER A 2 19.23 -10.89 2.05
C SER A 2 20.22 -10.44 3.14
N VAL A 3 19.97 -9.29 3.78
CA VAL A 3 20.74 -8.76 4.91
C VAL A 3 19.85 -8.51 6.13
N GLU A 4 20.44 -8.32 7.31
CA GLU A 4 19.68 -7.95 8.53
C GLU A 4 19.19 -6.50 8.42
N LEU A 5 17.89 -6.26 8.50
CA LEU A 5 17.30 -4.93 8.34
C LEU A 5 16.71 -4.41 9.65
N VAL A 6 16.00 -5.26 10.41
CA VAL A 6 15.29 -4.88 11.62
C VAL A 6 15.59 -5.87 12.73
N GLU A 7 15.75 -5.38 13.95
CA GLU A 7 15.86 -6.20 15.15
C GLU A 7 14.73 -5.94 16.13
N VAL A 8 14.38 -6.99 16.88
CA VAL A 8 13.52 -6.92 18.06
C VAL A 8 14.42 -7.09 19.27
N VAL A 9 14.43 -6.08 20.14
CA VAL A 9 15.14 -6.12 21.41
C VAL A 9 14.12 -6.18 22.54
N ARG A 10 14.21 -7.19 23.41
CA ARG A 10 13.39 -7.33 24.62
C ARG A 10 14.30 -7.41 25.84
N SER A 11 14.10 -6.51 26.81
CA SER A 11 14.88 -6.45 28.05
C SER A 11 16.40 -6.43 27.82
N GLY A 12 16.83 -5.73 26.77
CA GLY A 12 18.24 -5.65 26.36
C GLY A 12 18.76 -6.85 25.55
N PHE A 13 17.96 -7.89 25.35
CA PHE A 13 18.31 -9.07 24.55
C PHE A 13 17.81 -8.92 23.10
N ARG A 14 18.67 -9.17 22.12
CA ARG A 14 18.31 -9.21 20.69
C ARG A 14 17.54 -10.50 20.41
N GLU A 15 16.22 -10.43 20.57
CA GLU A 15 15.28 -11.56 20.55
C GLU A 15 15.04 -12.09 19.13
N CYS A 16 14.94 -11.20 18.15
CA CYS A 16 14.62 -11.57 16.77
C CYS A 16 15.30 -10.60 15.79
N VAL A 17 15.56 -11.09 14.59
CA VAL A 17 16.10 -10.31 13.48
C VAL A 17 15.28 -10.61 12.22
N HIS A 18 14.79 -9.56 11.59
CA HIS A 18 14.14 -9.63 10.30
C HIS A 18 15.14 -9.28 9.21
N ARG A 19 15.32 -10.21 8.27
CA ARG A 19 16.19 -10.06 7.11
C ARG A 19 15.39 -9.60 5.91
N GLY A 20 16.04 -9.02 4.92
CA GLY A 20 15.38 -8.63 3.69
C GLY A 20 16.31 -7.97 2.69
N SER A 21 15.68 -7.31 1.72
CA SER A 21 16.35 -6.48 0.72
C SER A 21 15.67 -5.11 0.65
N LEU A 22 16.44 -4.08 0.34
CA LEU A 22 16.00 -2.69 0.28
C LEU A 22 16.78 -1.95 -0.81
N VAL A 23 16.11 -1.09 -1.56
CA VAL A 23 16.73 -0.17 -2.51
C VAL A 23 16.22 1.24 -2.29
N VAL A 24 17.09 2.22 -2.50
CA VAL A 24 16.74 3.64 -2.63
C VAL A 24 17.24 4.14 -3.97
N LEU A 25 16.38 4.84 -4.69
CA LEU A 25 16.69 5.49 -5.95
C LEU A 25 16.63 7.00 -5.79
N ASP A 26 17.51 7.70 -6.49
CA ASP A 26 17.42 9.15 -6.66
C ASP A 26 16.27 9.52 -7.62
N PRO A 27 15.95 10.81 -7.78
CA PRO A 27 14.90 11.26 -8.71
C PRO A 27 15.12 10.90 -10.19
N THR A 28 16.34 10.57 -10.59
CA THR A 28 16.67 10.13 -11.96
C THR A 28 16.44 8.62 -12.16
N GLY A 29 16.24 7.88 -11.06
CA GLY A 29 16.05 6.43 -11.05
C GLY A 29 17.33 5.64 -10.77
N GLU A 30 18.45 6.32 -10.52
CA GLU A 30 19.72 5.67 -10.21
C GLU A 30 19.79 5.25 -8.73
N PRO A 31 20.34 4.07 -8.39
CA PRO A 31 20.45 3.65 -7.00
C PRO A 31 21.35 4.58 -6.17
N LEU A 32 20.79 5.23 -5.15
CA LEU A 32 21.57 5.90 -4.10
C LEU A 32 22.29 4.87 -3.23
N PHE A 33 21.58 3.81 -2.85
CA PHE A 33 22.14 2.62 -2.24
C PHE A 33 21.17 1.44 -2.33
N ALA A 34 21.73 0.23 -2.19
CA ALA A 34 20.99 -1.02 -2.14
C ALA A 34 21.56 -1.91 -1.04
N LEU A 35 20.67 -2.62 -0.35
CA LEU A 35 20.97 -3.57 0.71
C LEU A 35 20.34 -4.91 0.34
N GLY A 36 21.15 -5.96 0.26
CA GLY A 36 20.69 -7.30 -0.12
C GLY A 36 20.51 -7.50 -1.64
N GLU A 37 19.63 -8.42 -2.03
CA GLU A 37 19.31 -8.74 -3.43
C GLU A 37 18.05 -8.00 -3.87
N VAL A 38 18.20 -7.02 -4.78
CA VAL A 38 17.12 -6.09 -5.15
C VAL A 38 16.59 -6.29 -6.58
N GLN A 39 17.27 -7.11 -7.39
CA GLN A 39 16.88 -7.40 -8.78
C GLN A 39 16.03 -8.67 -8.91
N THR A 40 16.12 -9.60 -7.95
CA THR A 40 15.26 -10.78 -7.96
C THR A 40 13.78 -10.38 -7.84
N PRO A 41 12.91 -10.82 -8.76
CA PRO A 41 11.50 -10.48 -8.72
C PRO A 41 10.80 -10.97 -7.45
N ILE A 42 9.93 -10.13 -6.90
CA ILE A 42 9.02 -10.45 -5.80
C ILE A 42 7.59 -10.13 -6.23
N TYR A 43 6.61 -10.75 -5.58
CA TYR A 43 5.23 -10.27 -5.70
C TYR A 43 5.06 -9.02 -4.83
N PRO A 44 4.67 -7.86 -5.40
CA PRO A 44 4.48 -6.61 -4.66
C PRO A 44 3.25 -6.66 -3.74
N ARG A 45 2.40 -7.67 -3.96
CA ARG A 45 1.09 -7.80 -3.33
C ARG A 45 0.29 -6.51 -3.58
N SER A 46 -0.41 -6.02 -2.57
CA SER A 46 -1.21 -4.79 -2.66
C SER A 46 -0.42 -3.51 -2.97
N ALA A 47 0.92 -3.54 -3.00
CA ALA A 47 1.71 -2.39 -3.41
C ALA A 47 1.53 -2.01 -4.89
N ASN A 48 0.93 -2.88 -5.72
CA ASN A 48 0.66 -2.63 -7.14
C ASN A 48 -0.68 -1.90 -7.43
N LYS A 49 -1.55 -1.73 -6.43
CA LYS A 49 -2.89 -1.15 -6.61
C LYS A 49 -2.89 0.27 -7.19
N PRO A 50 -1.90 1.15 -6.90
CA PRO A 50 -1.81 2.44 -7.58
C PRO A 50 -1.79 2.34 -9.11
N TRP A 51 -1.08 1.37 -9.69
CA TRP A 51 -1.06 1.18 -11.14
C TRP A 51 -2.41 0.69 -11.66
N GLN A 52 -3.12 -0.14 -10.90
CA GLN A 52 -4.49 -0.55 -11.25
C GLN A 52 -5.45 0.66 -11.24
N ALA A 53 -5.29 1.59 -10.29
CA ALA A 53 -6.05 2.84 -10.26
C ALA A 53 -5.73 3.74 -11.47
N VAL A 54 -4.46 3.85 -11.85
CA VAL A 54 -4.05 4.54 -13.08
C VAL A 54 -4.71 3.91 -14.31
N THR A 55 -4.74 2.58 -14.42
CA THR A 55 -5.46 1.88 -15.50
C THR A 55 -6.92 2.32 -15.54
N MET A 56 -7.61 2.27 -14.41
CA MET A 56 -9.03 2.60 -14.35
C MET A 56 -9.29 4.04 -14.82
N LEU A 57 -8.49 5.00 -14.35
CA LEU A 57 -8.57 6.40 -14.78
C LEU A 57 -8.31 6.57 -16.30
N ARG A 58 -7.27 5.91 -16.83
CA ARG A 58 -6.96 5.92 -18.27
C ARG A 58 -8.10 5.34 -19.12
N HIS A 59 -8.87 4.42 -18.55
CA HIS A 59 -10.04 3.80 -19.17
C HIS A 59 -11.37 4.44 -18.74
N GLY A 60 -11.37 5.72 -18.34
CA GLY A 60 -12.59 6.50 -18.18
C GLY A 60 -13.33 6.29 -16.85
N PHE A 61 -12.76 5.59 -15.87
CA PHE A 61 -13.23 5.71 -14.50
C PHE A 61 -13.10 7.16 -14.04
N ALA A 62 -14.23 7.77 -13.66
CA ALA A 62 -14.31 9.15 -13.23
C ALA A 62 -14.82 9.18 -11.77
N PRO A 63 -13.94 9.16 -10.77
CA PRO A 63 -14.35 9.28 -9.38
C PRO A 63 -15.00 10.65 -9.14
N GLU A 64 -16.04 10.69 -8.33
CA GLU A 64 -16.75 11.93 -7.94
C GLU A 64 -16.00 12.73 -6.88
N SER A 65 -15.09 12.07 -6.17
CA SER A 65 -14.25 12.69 -5.16
C SER A 65 -12.86 12.02 -5.08
N PRO A 66 -11.86 12.70 -4.52
CA PRO A 66 -10.54 12.09 -4.27
C PRO A 66 -10.62 10.81 -3.41
N GLU A 67 -11.56 10.74 -2.47
CA GLU A 67 -11.77 9.58 -1.60
C GLU A 67 -12.12 8.29 -2.37
N GLU A 68 -12.95 8.39 -3.40
CA GLU A 68 -13.26 7.24 -4.26
C GLU A 68 -12.04 6.77 -5.07
N LEU A 69 -11.22 7.71 -5.55
CA LEU A 69 -9.95 7.36 -6.21
C LEU A 69 -9.03 6.62 -5.24
N VAL A 70 -8.96 7.07 -3.99
CA VAL A 70 -8.13 6.45 -2.97
C VAL A 70 -8.59 5.02 -2.68
N LEU A 71 -9.90 4.77 -2.60
CA LEU A 71 -10.42 3.42 -2.44
C LEU A 71 -10.00 2.45 -3.55
N ALA A 72 -9.79 2.94 -4.77
CA ALA A 72 -9.29 2.13 -5.87
C ALA A 72 -7.85 1.63 -5.64
N THR A 73 -7.08 2.33 -4.79
CA THR A 73 -5.71 1.98 -4.38
C THR A 73 -5.65 1.23 -3.04
N ALA A 74 -6.76 1.21 -2.30
CA ALA A 74 -6.77 0.91 -0.89
C ALA A 74 -6.52 -0.56 -0.57
N SER A 75 -5.94 -0.79 0.60
CA SER A 75 -5.96 -2.04 1.36
C SER A 75 -6.63 -1.75 2.69
N HIS A 76 -7.89 -1.30 2.63
CA HIS A 76 -8.61 -0.78 3.78
C HIS A 76 -8.92 -1.86 4.81
N GLU A 77 -9.21 -1.43 6.04
CA GLU A 77 -9.43 -2.34 7.17
C GLU A 77 -10.90 -2.65 7.43
N GLY A 78 -11.79 -2.20 6.55
CA GLY A 78 -13.23 -2.50 6.62
C GLY A 78 -13.98 -1.65 7.64
N GLU A 79 -13.40 -0.51 8.05
CA GLU A 79 -14.09 0.51 8.85
C GLU A 79 -15.26 1.14 8.07
N SER A 80 -16.21 1.75 8.78
CA SER A 80 -17.49 2.23 8.24
C SER A 80 -17.33 3.12 7.00
N ASP A 81 -16.40 4.08 7.05
CA ASP A 81 -16.23 5.07 5.99
C ASP A 81 -15.74 4.41 4.69
N HIS A 82 -14.89 3.38 4.82
CA HIS A 82 -14.45 2.58 3.67
C HIS A 82 -15.63 1.84 3.06
N VAL A 83 -16.41 1.13 3.90
CA VAL A 83 -17.54 0.30 3.45
C VAL A 83 -18.61 1.15 2.79
N GLU A 84 -18.92 2.31 3.36
CA GLU A 84 -19.90 3.26 2.81
C GLU A 84 -19.49 3.72 1.40
N LEU A 85 -18.25 4.19 1.24
CA LEU A 85 -17.75 4.65 -0.06
C LEU A 85 -17.75 3.52 -1.12
N VAL A 86 -17.41 2.27 -0.74
CA VAL A 86 -17.49 1.12 -1.66
C VAL A 86 -18.92 0.89 -2.15
N LEU A 87 -19.90 0.91 -1.23
CA LEU A 87 -21.30 0.69 -1.57
C LEU A 87 -21.88 1.84 -2.41
N GLN A 88 -21.51 3.08 -2.11
CA GLN A 88 -21.90 4.25 -2.90
C GLN A 88 -21.35 4.17 -4.33
N LEU A 89 -20.07 3.84 -4.49
CA LEU A 89 -19.43 3.65 -5.79
C LEU A 89 -20.14 2.56 -6.61
N LEU A 90 -20.43 1.40 -6.02
CA LEU A 90 -21.18 0.33 -6.69
C LEU A 90 -22.59 0.80 -7.12
N ALA A 91 -23.35 1.36 -6.19
CA ALA A 91 -24.74 1.76 -6.44
C ALA A 91 -24.86 2.78 -7.58
N ARG A 92 -23.92 3.73 -7.65
CA ARG A 92 -23.88 4.74 -8.71
C ARG A 92 -23.72 4.15 -10.11
N HIS A 93 -23.01 3.03 -10.24
CA HIS A 93 -22.85 2.32 -11.51
C HIS A 93 -23.92 1.25 -11.74
N GLY A 94 -25.00 1.24 -10.96
CA GLY A 94 -26.08 0.26 -11.06
C GLY A 94 -25.66 -1.14 -10.60
N LEU A 95 -24.62 -1.22 -9.78
CA LEU A 95 -24.07 -2.45 -9.25
C LEU A 95 -24.43 -2.61 -7.77
N SER A 96 -24.16 -3.80 -7.25
CA SER A 96 -24.39 -4.16 -5.86
C SER A 96 -23.22 -4.96 -5.31
N GLU A 97 -23.24 -5.22 -4.00
CA GLU A 97 -22.24 -6.07 -3.38
C GLU A 97 -22.14 -7.48 -4.01
N SER A 98 -23.21 -8.01 -4.60
CA SER A 98 -23.18 -9.33 -5.24
C SER A 98 -22.33 -9.39 -6.52
N ASP A 99 -21.98 -8.23 -7.09
CA ASP A 99 -21.10 -8.13 -8.25
C ASP A 99 -19.62 -8.24 -7.85
N LEU A 100 -19.30 -8.03 -6.57
CA LEU A 100 -17.96 -8.23 -6.05
C LEU A 100 -17.54 -9.71 -6.14
N ARG A 101 -16.31 -9.93 -6.60
CA ARG A 101 -15.69 -11.26 -6.72
C ARG A 101 -14.53 -11.47 -5.75
N CYS A 102 -14.27 -10.50 -4.88
CA CYS A 102 -13.40 -10.72 -3.73
C CYS A 102 -14.09 -11.65 -2.71
N PRO A 103 -13.31 -12.44 -1.94
CA PRO A 103 -13.89 -13.33 -0.93
C PRO A 103 -14.59 -12.54 0.18
N PRO A 104 -15.65 -13.09 0.79
CA PRO A 104 -16.23 -12.49 1.99
C PRO A 104 -15.22 -12.47 3.12
N ALA A 105 -15.18 -11.37 3.87
CA ALA A 105 -14.28 -11.17 4.99
C ALA A 105 -14.99 -10.49 6.17
N LEU A 106 -14.35 -10.51 7.33
CA LEU A 106 -14.65 -9.57 8.42
C LEU A 106 -13.73 -8.36 8.28
N PRO A 107 -14.10 -7.18 8.83
CA PRO A 107 -13.16 -6.07 8.97
C PRO A 107 -11.86 -6.54 9.62
N ALA A 108 -10.75 -6.05 9.10
CA ALA A 108 -9.43 -6.32 9.67
C ALA A 108 -9.14 -5.39 10.87
N ASN A 109 -9.80 -4.22 10.93
CA ASN A 109 -9.77 -3.34 12.09
C ASN A 109 -10.41 -4.05 13.30
N GLU A 110 -9.69 -4.13 14.41
CA GLU A 110 -10.12 -4.88 15.60
C GLU A 110 -11.44 -4.38 16.20
N LEU A 111 -11.66 -3.07 16.23
CA LEU A 111 -12.89 -2.48 16.75
C LEU A 111 -14.07 -2.75 15.82
N ALA A 112 -13.93 -2.43 14.53
CA ALA A 112 -14.98 -2.67 13.54
C ALA A 112 -15.35 -4.16 13.44
N HIS A 113 -14.37 -5.05 13.56
CA HIS A 113 -14.58 -6.49 13.65
C HIS A 113 -15.43 -6.85 14.88
N ALA A 114 -15.04 -6.38 16.06
CA ALA A 114 -15.75 -6.67 17.30
C ALA A 114 -17.20 -6.16 17.27
N GLU A 115 -17.43 -4.97 16.73
CA GLU A 115 -18.76 -4.38 16.57
C GLU A 115 -19.65 -5.22 15.65
N LEU A 116 -19.11 -5.65 14.50
CA LEU A 116 -19.84 -6.50 13.55
C LEU A 116 -20.25 -7.83 14.18
N LEU A 117 -19.33 -8.50 14.89
CA LEU A 117 -19.65 -9.76 15.57
C LEU A 117 -20.65 -9.56 16.71
N ALA A 118 -20.56 -8.46 17.46
CA ALA A 118 -21.51 -8.11 18.51
C ALA A 118 -22.92 -7.84 17.94
N ALA A 119 -23.01 -7.33 16.72
CA ALA A 119 -24.26 -7.15 15.99
C ALA A 119 -24.82 -8.47 15.39
N GLY A 120 -24.06 -9.57 15.44
CA GLY A 120 -24.46 -10.86 14.87
C GLY A 120 -24.39 -10.91 13.34
N GLU A 121 -23.62 -10.02 12.73
CA GLU A 121 -23.45 -9.95 11.29
C GLU A 121 -22.44 -11.00 10.77
N LEU A 122 -22.49 -11.28 9.47
CA LEU A 122 -21.66 -12.30 8.82
C LEU A 122 -20.55 -11.66 7.98
N PRO A 123 -19.47 -12.42 7.67
CA PRO A 123 -18.47 -11.99 6.70
C PRO A 123 -19.11 -11.66 5.35
N ARG A 124 -18.67 -10.57 4.73
CA ARG A 124 -19.23 -10.01 3.49
C ARG A 124 -18.11 -9.50 2.57
N PRO A 125 -18.26 -9.57 1.23
CA PRO A 125 -17.23 -9.11 0.30
C PRO A 125 -16.82 -7.65 0.49
N VAL A 126 -17.74 -6.77 0.90
CA VAL A 126 -17.45 -5.34 1.10
C VAL A 126 -16.39 -5.07 2.17
N TYR A 127 -16.25 -5.95 3.18
CA TYR A 127 -15.23 -5.79 4.22
C TYR A 127 -13.84 -6.25 3.79
N MET A 128 -13.72 -6.96 2.66
CA MET A 128 -12.43 -7.42 2.16
C MET A 128 -11.59 -6.21 1.75
N ASN A 129 -10.33 -6.16 2.17
CA ASN A 129 -9.44 -5.01 1.98
C ASN A 129 -9.22 -4.56 0.52
N CYS A 130 -9.59 -5.34 -0.50
CA CYS A 130 -9.54 -4.90 -1.90
C CYS A 130 -10.92 -4.54 -2.47
N SER A 131 -12.00 -4.55 -1.69
CA SER A 131 -13.36 -4.34 -2.22
C SER A 131 -13.50 -3.00 -2.94
N GLY A 132 -12.83 -1.93 -2.48
CA GLY A 132 -12.74 -0.64 -3.18
C GLY A 132 -12.15 -0.72 -4.58
N LYS A 133 -11.00 -1.39 -4.75
CA LYS A 133 -10.44 -1.66 -6.07
C LYS A 133 -11.38 -2.48 -6.95
N HIS A 134 -12.03 -3.51 -6.41
CA HIS A 134 -12.96 -4.34 -7.17
C HIS A 134 -14.18 -3.53 -7.63
N ALA A 135 -14.71 -2.66 -6.78
CA ALA A 135 -15.78 -1.74 -7.12
C ALA A 135 -15.37 -0.76 -8.24
N ALA A 136 -14.16 -0.19 -8.15
CA ALA A 136 -13.62 0.66 -9.20
C ALA A 136 -13.44 -0.10 -10.53
N MET A 137 -12.95 -1.35 -10.49
CA MET A 137 -12.82 -2.18 -11.70
C MET A 137 -14.19 -2.44 -12.35
N LEU A 138 -15.19 -2.78 -11.55
CA LEU A 138 -16.55 -2.97 -12.06
C LEU A 138 -17.14 -1.68 -12.63
N ALA A 139 -16.93 -0.53 -11.98
CA ALA A 139 -17.32 0.78 -12.48
C ALA A 139 -16.69 1.08 -13.84
N THR A 140 -15.38 0.83 -14.01
CA THR A 140 -14.70 0.94 -15.30
C THR A 140 -15.30 -0.02 -16.34
N CYS A 141 -15.64 -1.26 -15.97
CA CYS A 141 -16.32 -2.17 -16.89
C CYS A 141 -17.65 -1.59 -17.38
N VAL A 142 -18.46 -1.04 -16.48
CA VAL A 142 -19.75 -0.40 -16.84
C VAL A 142 -19.54 0.77 -17.79
N VAL A 143 -18.59 1.67 -17.50
CA VAL A 143 -18.32 2.86 -18.34
C VAL A 143 -17.88 2.48 -19.76
N ASN A 144 -17.16 1.36 -19.92
CA ASN A 144 -16.67 0.91 -21.23
C ASN A 144 -17.61 -0.10 -21.92
N GLY A 145 -18.73 -0.46 -21.30
CA GLY A 145 -19.61 -1.53 -21.80
C GLY A 145 -18.95 -2.92 -21.80
N TRP A 146 -17.92 -3.13 -20.99
CA TRP A 146 -17.29 -4.43 -20.80
C TRP A 146 -18.14 -5.32 -19.89
N PRO A 147 -18.01 -6.66 -19.98
CA PRO A 147 -18.65 -7.56 -19.04
C PRO A 147 -18.27 -7.23 -17.59
N THR A 148 -19.26 -7.18 -16.70
CA THR A 148 -19.03 -7.08 -15.25
C THR A 148 -18.75 -8.45 -14.63
N ASN A 149 -19.18 -9.53 -15.29
CA ASN A 149 -18.82 -10.88 -14.91
C ASN A 149 -17.47 -11.29 -15.53
N GLY A 150 -16.68 -12.08 -14.80
CA GLY A 150 -15.39 -12.57 -15.29
C GLY A 150 -14.28 -11.52 -15.32
N TYR A 151 -14.46 -10.32 -14.72
CA TYR A 151 -13.42 -9.27 -14.73
C TYR A 151 -12.09 -9.65 -14.09
N LEU A 152 -12.04 -10.77 -13.34
CA LEU A 152 -10.81 -11.33 -12.78
C LEU A 152 -10.03 -12.20 -13.78
N GLU A 153 -10.66 -12.63 -14.87
CA GLU A 153 -10.07 -13.54 -15.85
C GLU A 153 -8.94 -12.82 -16.61
N PRO A 154 -7.75 -13.45 -16.79
CA PRO A 154 -6.62 -12.80 -17.47
C PRO A 154 -6.93 -12.31 -18.89
N THR A 155 -7.89 -12.94 -19.56
CA THR A 155 -8.34 -12.59 -20.92
C THR A 155 -9.40 -11.50 -20.95
N HIS A 156 -9.92 -11.07 -19.80
CA HIS A 156 -10.94 -10.03 -19.72
C HIS A 156 -10.36 -8.66 -20.13
N PRO A 157 -11.10 -7.79 -20.84
CA PRO A 157 -10.63 -6.46 -21.23
C PRO A 157 -9.99 -5.64 -20.10
N MET A 158 -10.59 -5.70 -18.90
CA MET A 158 -10.02 -5.09 -17.68
C MET A 158 -8.60 -5.59 -17.37
N GLN A 159 -8.35 -6.90 -17.40
CA GLN A 159 -7.03 -7.44 -17.05
C GLN A 159 -5.99 -7.21 -18.15
N LEU A 160 -6.43 -7.17 -19.41
CA LEU A 160 -5.58 -6.76 -20.53
C LEU A 160 -5.15 -5.29 -20.40
N ALA A 161 -6.08 -4.40 -20.06
CA ALA A 161 -5.79 -2.99 -19.79
C ALA A 161 -4.84 -2.79 -18.59
N VAL A 162 -5.02 -3.57 -17.52
CA VAL A 162 -4.10 -3.57 -16.37
C VAL A 162 -2.70 -4.01 -16.81
N THR A 163 -2.61 -5.07 -17.61
CA THR A 163 -1.34 -5.58 -18.14
C THR A 163 -0.61 -4.54 -18.99
N GLU A 164 -1.31 -3.87 -19.90
CA GLU A 164 -0.77 -2.79 -20.73
C GLU A 164 -0.25 -1.62 -19.88
N THR A 165 -1.04 -1.17 -18.90
CA THR A 165 -0.62 -0.08 -18.00
C THR A 165 0.60 -0.46 -17.16
N PHE A 166 0.70 -1.72 -16.72
CA PHE A 166 1.88 -2.20 -15.99
C PHE A 166 3.12 -2.20 -16.90
N GLY A 167 2.98 -2.62 -18.15
CA GLY A 167 4.03 -2.53 -19.17
C GLY A 167 4.55 -1.10 -19.33
N ASP A 168 3.66 -0.12 -19.38
CA ASP A 168 4.04 1.30 -19.47
C ASP A 168 4.76 1.82 -18.22
N LEU A 169 4.18 1.58 -17.04
CA LEU A 169 4.62 2.20 -15.80
C LEU A 169 5.84 1.54 -15.18
N VAL A 170 5.93 0.21 -15.29
CA VAL A 170 6.97 -0.60 -14.64
C VAL A 170 7.97 -1.11 -15.69
N GLY A 171 7.58 -1.20 -16.96
CA GLY A 171 8.32 -1.79 -18.08
C GLY A 171 7.82 -3.20 -18.43
N GLU A 172 8.21 -3.73 -19.58
CA GLU A 172 7.93 -5.12 -19.98
C GLU A 172 9.03 -6.06 -19.46
N GLU A 173 8.65 -7.13 -18.76
CA GLU A 173 9.48 -8.34 -18.63
C GLU A 173 8.60 -9.55 -18.95
N GLU A 174 9.17 -10.56 -19.62
CA GLU A 174 8.51 -11.86 -19.83
C GLU A 174 8.45 -12.62 -18.49
N LEU A 175 7.53 -12.23 -17.62
CA LEU A 175 7.28 -12.91 -16.35
C LEU A 175 5.88 -13.52 -16.33
N GLU A 176 5.81 -14.76 -15.85
CA GLU A 176 4.54 -15.46 -15.67
C GLU A 176 3.74 -14.82 -14.52
N TYR A 177 2.48 -14.47 -14.81
CA TYR A 177 1.57 -13.87 -13.84
C TYR A 177 1.21 -14.89 -12.76
N GLY A 178 1.19 -14.44 -11.50
CA GLY A 178 0.56 -15.18 -10.41
C GLY A 178 -0.92 -14.82 -10.25
N ILE A 179 -1.61 -15.47 -9.32
CA ILE A 179 -2.94 -15.06 -8.84
C ILE A 179 -2.82 -14.60 -7.37
N ASP A 180 -3.28 -13.38 -7.09
CA ASP A 180 -3.25 -12.79 -5.74
C ASP A 180 -4.42 -13.31 -4.87
N GLY A 181 -4.36 -13.08 -3.56
CA GLY A 181 -5.37 -13.54 -2.60
C GLY A 181 -6.78 -12.94 -2.83
N CYS A 182 -6.86 -11.82 -3.55
CA CYS A 182 -8.12 -11.23 -3.99
C CYS A 182 -8.70 -11.86 -5.28
N GLY A 183 -7.94 -12.75 -5.94
CA GLY A 183 -8.32 -13.41 -7.18
C GLY A 183 -7.85 -12.71 -8.46
N LEU A 184 -7.18 -11.57 -8.37
CA LEU A 184 -6.64 -10.84 -9.52
C LEU A 184 -5.24 -11.34 -9.93
N PRO A 185 -4.87 -11.26 -11.23
CA PRO A 185 -3.50 -11.45 -11.68
C PRO A 185 -2.51 -10.53 -10.95
N ILE A 186 -1.30 -11.03 -10.71
CA ILE A 186 -0.20 -10.28 -10.09
C ILE A 186 1.11 -10.46 -10.84
N VAL A 187 1.73 -9.34 -11.19
CA VAL A 187 3.03 -9.29 -11.88
C VAL A 187 4.15 -9.30 -10.86
N PRO A 188 5.11 -10.24 -10.93
CA PRO A 188 6.33 -10.16 -10.15
C PRO A 188 7.25 -9.08 -10.72
N LEU A 189 7.96 -8.35 -9.86
CA LEU A 189 8.91 -7.29 -10.26
C LEU A 189 10.02 -7.14 -9.23
N SER A 190 11.15 -6.59 -9.67
CA SER A 190 12.26 -6.27 -8.77
C SER A 190 11.92 -5.08 -7.85
N LEU A 191 12.62 -4.97 -6.72
CA LEU A 191 12.47 -3.83 -5.81
C LEU A 191 12.86 -2.52 -6.49
N THR A 192 13.87 -2.55 -7.37
CA THR A 192 14.28 -1.39 -8.16
C THR A 192 13.15 -0.88 -9.03
N ARG A 193 12.48 -1.77 -9.78
CA ARG A 193 11.35 -1.37 -10.64
C ARG A 193 10.15 -0.90 -9.82
N LEU A 194 9.91 -1.52 -8.67
CA LEU A 194 8.86 -1.11 -7.73
C LEU A 194 9.11 0.33 -7.25
N ALA A 195 10.30 0.64 -6.76
CA ALA A 195 10.66 2.00 -6.33
C ALA A 195 10.55 3.02 -7.48
N ALA A 196 11.14 2.71 -8.64
CA ALA A 196 11.14 3.59 -9.80
C ALA A 196 9.72 3.95 -10.26
N SER A 197 8.80 2.98 -10.24
CA SER A 197 7.41 3.22 -10.63
C SER A 197 6.68 4.19 -9.68
N PHE A 198 7.02 4.23 -8.39
CA PHE A 198 6.43 5.18 -7.45
C PHE A 198 6.98 6.60 -7.65
N ALA A 199 8.28 6.73 -7.96
CA ALA A 199 8.85 8.01 -8.38
C ALA A 199 8.12 8.55 -9.62
N ARG A 200 7.82 7.68 -10.61
CA ARG A 200 7.05 8.06 -11.81
C ARG A 200 5.67 8.61 -11.47
N LEU A 201 4.94 8.01 -10.53
CA LEU A 201 3.62 8.51 -10.11
C LEU A 201 3.72 9.91 -9.50
N VAL A 202 4.71 10.11 -8.63
CA VAL A 202 4.93 11.39 -7.93
C VAL A 202 5.40 12.51 -8.88
N LEU A 203 6.31 12.19 -9.79
CA LEU A 203 6.91 13.16 -10.71
C LEU A 203 6.07 13.40 -11.98
N ALA A 204 4.99 12.64 -12.17
CA ALA A 204 4.09 12.84 -13.30
C ALA A 204 3.53 14.27 -13.32
N ALA A 205 3.28 14.76 -14.54
CA ALA A 205 2.75 16.10 -14.74
C ALA A 205 1.38 16.24 -14.03
N PRO A 206 1.03 17.45 -13.54
CA PRO A 206 -0.31 17.72 -13.03
C PRO A 206 -1.39 17.29 -14.03
N GLU A 207 -2.57 16.94 -13.52
CA GLU A 207 -3.73 16.49 -14.32
C GLU A 207 -3.54 15.15 -15.07
N THR A 208 -2.42 14.44 -14.89
CA THR A 208 -2.27 13.06 -15.39
C THR A 208 -2.89 12.06 -14.41
N PRO A 209 -3.41 10.91 -14.88
CA PRO A 209 -3.89 9.83 -14.01
C PRO A 209 -2.88 9.39 -12.95
N GLU A 210 -1.60 9.32 -13.32
CA GLU A 210 -0.48 8.95 -12.44
C GLU A 210 -0.35 9.93 -11.29
N ARG A 211 -0.37 11.23 -11.61
CA ARG A 211 -0.25 12.29 -10.61
C ARG A 211 -1.49 12.38 -9.73
N ALA A 212 -2.68 12.24 -10.32
CA ALA A 212 -3.94 12.23 -9.57
C ALA A 212 -3.99 11.13 -8.51
N VAL A 213 -3.51 9.93 -8.82
CA VAL A 213 -3.40 8.83 -7.85
C VAL A 213 -2.44 9.18 -6.71
N ALA A 214 -1.25 9.71 -7.02
CA ALA A 214 -0.28 10.07 -6.00
C ALA A 214 -0.81 11.16 -5.05
N ASP A 215 -1.44 12.19 -5.60
CA ASP A 215 -1.95 13.33 -4.83
C ASP A 215 -3.14 12.92 -3.96
N ALA A 216 -4.12 12.16 -4.49
CA ALA A 216 -5.27 11.71 -3.72
C ALA A 216 -4.86 10.79 -2.55
N VAL A 217 -3.93 9.87 -2.77
CA VAL A 217 -3.41 8.96 -1.73
C VAL A 217 -2.73 9.72 -0.59
N ARG A 218 -1.97 10.77 -0.91
CA ARG A 218 -1.29 11.63 0.07
C ARG A 218 -2.27 12.45 0.90
N GLU A 219 -3.36 12.92 0.28
CA GLU A 219 -4.36 13.75 0.92
C GLU A 219 -5.29 12.94 1.85
N HIS A 220 -5.60 11.70 1.49
CA HIS A 220 -6.52 10.83 2.26
C HIS A 220 -5.88 9.50 2.70
N PRO A 221 -4.77 9.52 3.46
CA PRO A 221 -4.02 8.32 3.78
C PRO A 221 -4.79 7.33 4.70
N TYR A 222 -5.79 7.82 5.43
CA TYR A 222 -6.72 6.97 6.19
C TYR A 222 -7.47 6.01 5.28
N LEU A 223 -8.01 6.47 4.15
CA LEU A 223 -8.78 5.63 3.25
C LEU A 223 -7.94 4.58 2.52
N VAL A 224 -6.62 4.76 2.47
CA VAL A 224 -5.67 3.82 1.86
C VAL A 224 -5.55 2.54 2.69
N SER A 225 -5.55 2.66 4.02
CA SER A 225 -5.13 1.56 4.90
C SER A 225 -5.90 1.44 6.21
N GLY A 226 -6.61 2.46 6.66
CA GLY A 226 -7.35 2.47 7.92
C GLY A 226 -6.51 2.77 9.16
N THR A 227 -7.20 2.80 10.30
CA THR A 227 -6.66 3.23 11.59
C THR A 227 -5.45 2.40 12.02
N GLY A 228 -4.36 3.07 12.37
CA GLY A 228 -3.18 2.47 12.98
C GLY A 228 -2.26 1.70 12.02
N LYS A 229 -2.48 1.77 10.70
CA LYS A 229 -1.66 1.08 9.69
C LYS A 229 -0.49 1.91 9.18
N ASP A 230 0.48 1.20 8.61
CA ASP A 230 1.76 1.76 8.19
C ASP A 230 1.61 2.93 7.20
N ASP A 231 0.75 2.78 6.19
CA ASP A 231 0.52 3.81 5.17
C ASP A 231 -0.06 5.10 5.77
N LEU A 232 -1.11 4.99 6.62
CA LEU A 232 -1.66 6.11 7.36
C LEU A 232 -0.59 6.78 8.24
N LEU A 233 0.09 5.99 9.09
CA LEU A 233 1.06 6.53 10.04
C LEU A 233 2.24 7.22 9.35
N LEU A 234 2.77 6.65 8.26
CA LEU A 234 3.89 7.22 7.51
C LEU A 234 3.49 8.51 6.79
N MET A 235 2.38 8.49 6.04
CA MET A 235 1.95 9.64 5.23
C MET A 235 1.42 10.80 6.09
N SER A 236 0.82 10.52 7.25
CA SER A 236 0.46 11.56 8.22
C SER A 236 1.68 12.16 8.94
N THR A 237 2.81 11.45 8.97
CA THR A 237 4.03 11.91 9.65
C THR A 237 5.00 12.61 8.70
N VAL A 238 5.09 12.19 7.44
CA VAL A 238 6.07 12.71 6.49
C VAL A 238 5.35 13.49 5.39
N PRO A 239 5.42 14.84 5.39
CA PRO A 239 4.73 15.66 4.41
C PRO A 239 5.07 15.28 2.97
N GLY A 240 4.03 15.01 2.18
CA GLY A 240 4.16 14.67 0.76
C GLY A 240 4.82 13.30 0.49
N LEU A 241 5.02 12.45 1.50
CA LEU A 241 5.37 11.06 1.26
C LEU A 241 4.18 10.32 0.66
N PHE A 242 4.41 9.57 -0.42
CA PHE A 242 3.46 8.57 -0.90
C PHE A 242 4.02 7.18 -0.55
N THR A 243 3.31 6.38 0.25
CA THR A 243 3.64 4.97 0.45
C THR A 243 2.50 4.05 0.05
N LYS A 244 2.87 2.80 -0.24
CA LYS A 244 1.92 1.70 -0.28
C LYS A 244 2.52 0.44 0.32
N SER A 245 1.87 -0.08 1.36
CA SER A 245 2.18 -1.38 1.93
C SER A 245 1.64 -2.52 1.06
N GLY A 246 2.41 -3.60 0.99
CA GLY A 246 2.00 -4.89 0.48
C GLY A 246 2.06 -5.95 1.60
N ALA A 247 1.25 -6.99 1.47
CA ALA A 247 1.37 -8.20 2.29
C ALA A 247 2.77 -8.82 2.11
N GLU A 248 3.10 -9.83 2.92
CA GLU A 248 4.41 -10.49 2.88
C GLU A 248 5.57 -9.50 3.06
N GLY A 249 5.41 -8.48 3.93
CA GLY A 249 6.51 -7.61 4.34
C GLY A 249 7.04 -6.67 3.25
N VAL A 250 6.23 -6.35 2.23
CA VAL A 250 6.58 -5.38 1.18
C VAL A 250 6.16 -3.97 1.60
N LEU A 251 7.02 -2.99 1.34
CA LEU A 251 6.63 -1.58 1.36
C LEU A 251 7.42 -0.81 0.31
N VAL A 252 6.75 0.15 -0.32
CA VAL A 252 7.33 1.07 -1.31
C VAL A 252 6.88 2.48 -0.98
N GLY A 253 7.73 3.46 -1.28
CA GLY A 253 7.34 4.86 -1.19
C GLY A 253 8.21 5.80 -2.01
N ALA A 254 7.72 7.03 -2.17
CA ALA A 254 8.41 8.12 -2.85
C ALA A 254 8.15 9.48 -2.16
N LEU A 255 9.22 10.24 -1.99
CA LEU A 255 9.22 11.62 -1.50
C LEU A 255 8.82 12.59 -2.61
N PRO A 256 8.41 13.84 -2.28
CA PRO A 256 7.96 14.82 -3.27
C PRO A 256 8.96 15.15 -4.37
N ASP A 257 10.24 15.02 -4.10
CA ASP A 257 11.33 15.28 -5.04
C ASP A 257 11.58 14.12 -6.02
N GLY A 258 10.90 12.98 -5.84
CA GLY A 258 11.07 11.77 -6.64
C GLY A 258 12.05 10.75 -6.04
N THR A 259 12.72 11.06 -4.94
CA THR A 259 13.53 10.07 -4.21
C THR A 259 12.61 8.95 -3.75
N SER A 260 12.91 7.71 -4.14
CA SER A 260 12.02 6.56 -3.92
C SER A 260 12.73 5.39 -3.30
N PHE A 261 11.96 4.51 -2.68
CA PHE A 261 12.48 3.33 -2.02
C PHE A 261 11.50 2.17 -2.07
N ALA A 262 12.03 0.96 -2.01
CA ALA A 262 11.24 -0.25 -1.83
C ALA A 262 12.03 -1.27 -1.01
N PHE A 263 11.33 -2.04 -0.17
CA PHE A 263 11.93 -3.15 0.55
C PHE A 263 10.97 -4.34 0.68
N LYS A 264 11.58 -5.52 0.86
CA LYS A 264 10.91 -6.78 1.18
C LYS A 264 11.56 -7.37 2.41
N VAL A 265 10.76 -7.60 3.45
CA VAL A 265 11.15 -8.39 4.62
C VAL A 265 10.93 -9.87 4.30
N GLU A 266 11.97 -10.69 4.41
CA GLU A 266 12.01 -12.06 3.90
C GLU A 266 10.93 -12.96 4.53
N ASP A 267 10.74 -12.87 5.84
CA ASP A 267 9.76 -13.65 6.61
C ASP A 267 8.32 -13.12 6.51
N GLY A 268 8.10 -12.09 5.71
CA GLY A 268 6.78 -11.50 5.48
C GLY A 268 6.24 -10.63 6.62
N SER A 269 7.04 -10.40 7.67
CA SER A 269 6.61 -9.75 8.90
C SER A 269 6.24 -8.27 8.73
N GLU A 270 5.00 -7.92 9.08
CA GLU A 270 4.51 -6.54 9.08
C GLU A 270 5.18 -5.66 10.13
N ARG A 271 5.46 -6.19 11.33
CA ARG A 271 6.06 -5.43 12.44
C ARG A 271 7.44 -4.83 12.13
N ALA A 272 8.08 -5.27 11.05
CA ALA A 272 9.36 -4.75 10.59
C ALA A 272 9.22 -3.58 9.60
N ARG A 273 8.06 -3.40 8.94
CA ARG A 273 7.88 -2.38 7.90
C ARG A 273 8.01 -0.97 8.45
N LEU A 274 7.20 -0.63 9.45
CA LEU A 274 7.12 0.73 9.99
C LEU A 274 8.43 1.23 10.62
N PRO A 275 9.16 0.46 11.47
CA PRO A 275 10.45 0.90 11.99
C PRO A 275 11.51 1.09 10.92
N LEU A 276 11.54 0.22 9.91
CA LEU A 276 12.50 0.32 8.80
C LEU A 276 12.21 1.53 7.93
N ALA A 277 10.94 1.73 7.54
CA ALA A 277 10.51 2.86 6.72
C ALA A 277 10.80 4.19 7.41
N ALA A 278 10.50 4.31 8.70
CA ALA A 278 10.75 5.54 9.47
C ALA A 278 12.25 5.87 9.59
N ALA A 279 13.09 4.86 9.86
CA ALA A 279 14.55 5.06 9.89
C ALA A 279 15.11 5.40 8.50
N LEU A 280 14.54 4.81 7.45
CA LEU A 280 14.93 5.07 6.07
C LEU A 280 14.60 6.50 5.65
N VAL A 281 13.35 6.97 5.84
CA VAL A 281 12.99 8.35 5.46
C VAL A 281 13.76 9.38 6.28
N HIS A 282 14.10 9.07 7.55
CA HIS A 282 15.03 9.89 8.30
C HIS A 282 16.41 9.97 7.64
N ARG A 283 16.95 8.84 7.19
CA ARG A 283 18.22 8.79 6.44
C ARG A 283 18.20 9.62 5.15
N LEU A 284 17.01 9.80 4.57
CA LEU A 284 16.77 10.63 3.38
C LEU A 284 16.56 12.12 3.71
N GLY A 285 16.74 12.53 4.98
CA GLY A 285 16.72 13.94 5.39
C GLY A 285 15.42 14.39 6.04
N VAL A 286 14.50 13.49 6.36
CA VAL A 286 13.30 13.83 7.15
C VAL A 286 13.68 13.91 8.64
N GLU A 287 13.39 15.03 9.29
CA GLU A 287 13.72 15.22 10.71
C GLU A 287 12.93 14.27 11.62
N TRP A 288 13.54 13.88 12.75
CA TRP A 288 12.88 13.03 13.75
C TRP A 288 11.66 13.70 14.40
N ALA A 289 11.70 15.02 14.48
CA ALA A 289 10.63 15.85 15.02
C ALA A 289 9.82 16.44 13.86
N THR A 290 8.52 16.15 13.84
CA THR A 290 7.57 16.90 13.03
C THR A 290 7.13 18.13 13.83
N GLU A 291 7.20 19.32 13.23
CA GLU A 291 6.84 20.57 13.89
C GLU A 291 5.42 20.49 14.48
N ARG A 292 5.28 20.89 15.75
CA ARG A 292 3.99 20.95 16.45
C ARG A 292 3.18 22.12 15.88
N HIS A 293 2.15 21.84 15.10
CA HIS A 293 1.13 22.82 14.77
C HIS A 293 -0.24 22.30 15.23
N GLY A 294 -0.63 22.68 16.46
CA GLY A 294 -1.96 22.42 17.01
C GLY A 294 -2.01 21.34 18.11
N ALA A 295 -3.21 21.18 18.69
CA ALA A 295 -3.50 20.31 19.84
C ALA A 295 -3.78 18.84 19.46
N GLU A 296 -3.53 18.45 18.21
CA GLU A 296 -3.67 17.08 17.74
C GLU A 296 -2.34 16.35 17.87
N SER A 297 -2.39 15.13 18.41
CA SER A 297 -1.23 14.26 18.65
C SER A 297 -0.61 13.83 17.32
N THR A 298 0.31 14.61 16.75
CA THR A 298 1.15 14.15 15.64
C THR A 298 2.05 13.02 16.15
N THR A 299 2.02 11.88 15.47
CA THR A 299 2.95 10.79 15.79
C THR A 299 4.33 11.23 15.31
N GLU A 300 5.30 11.30 16.22
CA GLU A 300 6.68 11.66 15.86
C GLU A 300 7.33 10.52 15.06
N LEU A 301 8.14 10.85 14.05
CA LEU A 301 8.85 9.86 13.22
C LEU A 301 9.71 8.91 14.08
N ALA A 302 10.28 9.43 15.19
CA ALA A 302 11.03 8.64 16.15
C ALA A 302 10.18 7.54 16.83
N ALA A 303 8.90 7.79 17.09
CA ALA A 303 7.98 6.81 17.65
C ALA A 303 7.65 5.69 16.66
N LEU A 304 7.63 6.00 15.35
CA LEU A 304 7.49 5.00 14.29
C LEU A 304 8.76 4.15 14.15
N ALA A 305 9.95 4.77 14.25
CA ALA A 305 11.23 4.08 14.14
C ALA A 305 11.57 3.18 15.36
N SER A 306 10.93 3.41 16.51
CA SER A 306 11.19 2.69 17.75
C SER A 306 9.90 2.13 18.36
N ARG A 307 9.25 1.21 17.63
CA ARG A 307 7.98 0.60 18.07
C ARG A 307 8.15 -0.16 19.38
N PRO A 308 7.30 0.06 20.40
CA PRO A 308 7.47 -0.55 21.70
C PRO A 308 7.22 -2.06 21.65
N VAL A 309 8.09 -2.82 22.32
CA VAL A 309 7.81 -4.21 22.69
C VAL A 309 7.26 -4.18 24.10
N LEU A 310 6.05 -4.71 24.30
CA LEU A 310 5.36 -4.69 25.59
C LEU A 310 5.54 -6.00 26.37
N GLY A 311 5.53 -5.90 27.69
CA GLY A 311 5.49 -6.99 28.66
C GLY A 311 4.65 -6.56 29.85
N GLY A 312 3.54 -7.26 30.12
CA GLY A 312 2.57 -6.86 31.16
C GLY A 312 1.97 -5.46 30.96
N GLY A 313 1.89 -4.98 29.71
CA GLY A 313 1.42 -3.63 29.37
C GLY A 313 2.48 -2.53 29.46
N ALA A 314 3.66 -2.80 30.03
CA ALA A 314 4.77 -1.85 30.07
C ALA A 314 5.75 -2.06 28.91
N ARG A 315 6.40 -0.99 28.45
CA ARG A 315 7.48 -1.10 27.46
C ARG A 315 8.68 -1.81 28.08
N VAL A 316 9.05 -2.95 27.51
CA VAL A 316 10.23 -3.74 27.89
C VAL A 316 11.26 -3.80 26.78
N GLY A 317 10.99 -3.19 25.63
CA GLY A 317 11.87 -3.28 24.48
C GLY A 317 11.44 -2.45 23.28
N THR A 318 12.03 -2.75 22.13
CA THR A 318 11.75 -2.05 20.87
C THR A 318 11.94 -2.94 19.65
N VAL A 319 11.16 -2.68 18.61
CA VAL A 319 11.46 -3.07 17.23
C VAL A 319 12.08 -1.85 16.55
N ARG A 320 13.21 -2.01 15.85
CA ARG A 320 13.94 -0.90 15.20
C ARG A 320 14.81 -1.40 14.05
N ALA A 321 15.19 -0.51 13.12
CA ALA A 321 16.25 -0.80 12.16
C ALA A 321 17.54 -1.19 12.90
N VAL A 322 18.33 -2.11 12.32
CA VAL A 322 19.61 -2.55 12.92
C VAL A 322 20.53 -1.33 13.06
N PRO A 323 21.16 -1.10 14.24
CA PRO A 323 22.09 0.01 14.41
C PRO A 323 23.24 -0.03 13.38
N GLY A 324 23.52 1.11 12.75
CA GLY A 324 24.56 1.23 11.71
C GLY A 324 24.14 0.74 10.32
N LEU A 325 22.85 0.46 10.09
CA LEU A 325 22.33 0.07 8.77
C LEU A 325 22.43 1.19 7.73
N PHE A 326 22.35 2.46 8.16
CA PHE A 326 22.29 3.66 7.33
C PHE A 326 23.41 4.66 7.64
#